data_AF-A0A1W1D0G6-F1
#
_entry.id   AF-A0A1W1D0G6-F1
#
_cell.length_a   1.000
_cell.length_b   1.000
_cell.length_c   1.000
_cell.angle_alpha   90.00
_cell.angle_beta   90.00
_cell.angle_gamma   90.00
#
_symmetry.space_group_name_H-M   'P 1'
#
loop_
_entity.id
_entity.type
_entity.pdbx_description
1 polymer ?
#
loop_
_entity_poly.entity_id
_entity_poly.type
_entity_poly.pdbx_seq_one_letter_code
_entity_poly.pdbx_strand_id
1 'polypeptide(L)'
;MHIKSYLDLHQLLNSDKSTKEQRRAFGLSHQDLKDNPQSQLMAWLDTHKGKLKRPLFSETFSEYMYNMTFLLLVIAFIVGLFSGMALLDYNGDAPVNVVYFMGIVIVLPLFTMILSLLSMFKVHQSQSALLHISPAYWMEKVLSLLPNRFKLDKDLLEINPLLLNWLVIQRTQSIALAFSMGLGLALLLLIVSKDIAFAWSTTLDMTPAVFHTYIHFIAMPWESFFPSAMPSLTLIEQSHYYRLGDSLSQEMIKNASDLGQWWKFLLMSTLFYAIFLRFLVYMLSRVGFTLAIEKSLLTLEGVGSLLVDMNEAIISTHAMEKVEKYEINEEGNLAMVERVRNQYEIVHAWAMSTDEILLINDALSVTATTLYMVGGTNSLEEDTEIVSKSFGEVLFYVKAWEPPTMDFIDYLDELVEQVERIVIAPIGTAENHYIPVSKAISVWERKLAIFDNPKVCFKVSKGESI
;
A
#
# COMPACT_ATOMS: atom_id res chain seq x y z
N MET A 1 18.28 9.23 2.78
CA MET A 1 17.58 8.44 1.73
C MET A 1 16.47 9.29 1.14
N HIS A 2 16.30 9.31 -0.18
CA HIS A 2 15.28 10.15 -0.84
C HIS A 2 14.10 9.32 -1.33
N ILE A 3 12.90 9.92 -1.36
CA ILE A 3 11.70 9.29 -1.95
C ILE A 3 11.95 8.83 -3.39
N LYS A 4 12.87 9.49 -4.13
CA LYS A 4 13.28 9.07 -5.46
C LYS A 4 13.80 7.63 -5.50
N SER A 5 14.71 7.30 -4.58
CA SER A 5 15.30 5.96 -4.48
C SER A 5 14.27 4.90 -4.13
N TYR A 6 13.28 5.23 -3.31
CA TYR A 6 12.16 4.34 -3.00
C TYR A 6 11.34 4.02 -4.26
N LEU A 7 10.98 5.05 -5.04
CA LEU A 7 10.20 4.89 -6.27
C LEU A 7 10.98 4.15 -7.36
N ASP A 8 12.27 4.48 -7.52
CA ASP A 8 13.14 3.79 -8.48
C ASP A 8 13.30 2.31 -8.12
N LEU A 9 13.46 1.98 -6.83
CA LEU A 9 13.56 0.59 -6.38
C LEU A 9 12.25 -0.17 -6.59
N HIS A 10 11.10 0.44 -6.29
CA HIS A 10 9.80 -0.15 -6.56
C HIS A 10 9.62 -0.47 -8.05
N GLN A 11 9.94 0.48 -8.93
CA GLN A 11 9.88 0.28 -10.38
C GLN A 11 10.88 -0.79 -10.85
N LEU A 12 12.07 -0.84 -10.25
CA LEU A 12 13.07 -1.84 -10.56
C LEU A 12 12.58 -3.23 -10.19
N LEU A 13 12.03 -3.43 -8.99
CA LEU A 13 11.51 -4.73 -8.54
C LEU A 13 10.41 -5.26 -9.46
N ASN A 14 9.51 -4.39 -9.93
CA ASN A 14 8.43 -4.78 -10.84
C ASN A 14 8.90 -5.08 -12.28
N SER A 15 10.09 -4.60 -12.67
CA SER A 15 10.66 -4.79 -14.01
C SER A 15 11.89 -5.70 -14.04
N ASP A 16 12.35 -6.16 -12.87
CA ASP A 16 13.58 -6.92 -12.72
C ASP A 16 13.40 -8.35 -13.24
N LYS A 17 14.17 -8.67 -14.28
CA LYS A 17 14.26 -10.01 -14.88
C LYS A 17 15.56 -10.73 -14.49
N SER A 18 16.29 -10.24 -13.49
CA SER A 18 17.53 -10.86 -13.05
C SER A 18 17.31 -12.26 -12.51
N THR A 19 18.21 -13.18 -12.85
CA THR A 19 18.15 -14.56 -12.33
C THR A 19 18.70 -14.63 -10.92
N LYS A 20 18.37 -15.71 -10.19
CA LYS A 20 18.88 -15.93 -8.83
C LYS A 20 20.41 -15.96 -8.78
N GLU A 21 21.05 -16.50 -9.81
CA GLU A 21 22.52 -16.53 -9.95
C GLU A 21 23.10 -15.13 -10.07
N GLN A 22 22.46 -14.23 -10.83
CA GLN A 22 22.90 -12.85 -11.00
C GLN A 22 22.79 -12.06 -9.69
N ARG A 23 21.66 -12.22 -8.97
CA ARG A 23 21.45 -11.61 -7.65
C ARG A 23 22.48 -12.12 -6.64
N ARG A 24 22.77 -13.41 -6.65
CA ARG A 24 23.78 -14.03 -5.78
C ARG A 24 25.19 -13.54 -6.12
N ALA A 25 25.55 -13.48 -7.39
CA ALA A 25 26.85 -12.97 -7.83
C ALA A 25 27.05 -11.52 -7.36
N PHE A 26 26.01 -10.70 -7.43
CA PHE A 26 26.03 -9.35 -6.89
C PHE A 26 26.26 -9.34 -5.37
N GLY A 27 25.52 -10.14 -4.60
CA GLY A 27 25.71 -10.26 -3.15
C GLY A 27 27.13 -10.69 -2.76
N LEU A 28 27.75 -11.60 -3.51
CA LEU A 28 29.14 -12.02 -3.30
C LEU A 28 30.15 -10.90 -3.60
N SER A 29 29.92 -10.10 -4.65
CA SER A 29 30.78 -8.96 -4.99
C SER A 29 30.69 -7.79 -4.00
N HIS A 30 29.62 -7.73 -3.19
CA HIS A 30 29.34 -6.66 -2.22
C HIS A 30 29.21 -7.23 -0.80
N GLN A 31 30.14 -8.10 -0.40
CA GLN A 31 30.12 -8.79 0.90
C GLN A 31 30.13 -7.81 2.09
N ASP A 32 30.79 -6.66 1.93
CA ASP A 32 30.87 -5.60 2.94
C ASP A 32 29.49 -4.98 3.29
N LEU A 33 28.50 -5.13 2.42
CA LEU A 33 27.15 -4.58 2.59
C LEU A 33 26.15 -5.60 3.17
N LYS A 34 26.57 -6.85 3.41
CA LYS A 34 25.69 -7.94 3.83
C LYS A 34 24.91 -7.62 5.11
N ASP A 35 25.54 -6.98 6.09
CA ASP A 35 24.93 -6.64 7.38
C ASP A 35 24.10 -5.35 7.34
N ASN A 36 24.05 -4.67 6.17
CA ASN A 36 23.28 -3.45 5.98
C ASN A 36 22.35 -3.58 4.75
N PRO A 37 21.13 -4.14 4.93
CA PRO A 37 20.21 -4.41 3.82
C PRO A 37 19.82 -3.15 3.06
N GLN A 38 19.72 -2.00 3.73
CA GLN A 38 19.38 -0.73 3.06
C GLN A 38 20.48 -0.29 2.09
N SER A 39 21.75 -0.39 2.51
CA SER A 39 22.90 -0.03 1.68
C SER A 39 23.08 -1.02 0.53
N GLN A 40 22.82 -2.31 0.77
CA GLN A 40 22.85 -3.36 -0.26
C GLN A 40 21.79 -3.12 -1.34
N LEU A 41 20.56 -2.73 -0.95
CA LEU A 41 19.49 -2.37 -1.89
C LEU A 41 19.81 -1.12 -2.71
N MET A 42 20.46 -0.12 -2.11
CA MET A 42 20.90 1.08 -2.82
C MET A 42 21.99 0.78 -3.84
N ALA A 43 22.98 -0.03 -3.47
CA ALA A 43 24.03 -0.47 -4.39
C ALA A 43 23.45 -1.27 -5.56
N TRP A 44 22.48 -2.14 -5.29
CA TRP A 44 21.76 -2.88 -6.33
C TRP A 44 21.02 -1.93 -7.27
N LEU A 45 20.28 -0.97 -6.70
CA LEU A 45 19.55 0.04 -7.45
C LEU A 45 20.49 0.83 -8.36
N ASP A 46 21.61 1.34 -7.84
CA ASP A 46 22.56 2.15 -8.62
C ASP A 46 23.17 1.35 -9.78
N THR A 47 23.47 0.07 -9.55
CA THR A 47 23.98 -0.84 -10.59
C THR A 47 22.95 -1.09 -11.68
N HIS A 48 21.67 -1.13 -11.32
CA HIS A 48 20.57 -1.52 -12.21
C HIS A 48 19.74 -0.35 -12.73
N LYS A 49 20.03 0.88 -12.30
CA LYS A 49 19.29 2.09 -12.65
C LYS A 49 19.22 2.33 -14.16
N GLY A 50 20.25 1.91 -14.90
CA GLY A 50 20.29 1.99 -16.36
C GLY A 50 19.23 1.16 -17.09
N LYS A 51 18.63 0.16 -16.41
CA LYS A 51 17.57 -0.70 -16.97
C LYS A 51 16.18 -0.06 -16.91
N LEU A 52 16.01 1.00 -16.11
CA LEU A 52 14.73 1.69 -15.96
C LEU A 52 14.43 2.56 -17.20
N LYS A 53 13.17 2.60 -17.60
CA LYS A 53 12.71 3.45 -18.72
C LYS A 53 12.89 4.92 -18.36
N ARG A 54 13.39 5.72 -19.30
CA ARG A 54 13.56 7.18 -19.16
C ARG A 54 12.39 7.94 -19.84
N PRO A 55 11.95 9.08 -19.28
CA PRO A 55 12.39 9.67 -18.01
C PRO A 55 11.97 8.81 -16.81
N LEU A 56 12.77 8.81 -15.74
CA LEU A 56 12.47 8.01 -14.55
C LEU A 56 11.17 8.52 -13.92
N PHE A 57 10.30 7.60 -13.50
CA PHE A 57 9.06 7.97 -12.82
C PHE A 57 9.33 8.79 -11.55
N SER A 58 10.41 8.48 -10.83
CA SER A 58 10.83 9.22 -9.65
C SER A 58 11.22 10.68 -9.96
N GLU A 59 11.76 10.96 -11.14
CA GLU A 59 12.15 12.30 -11.57
C GLU A 59 10.92 13.13 -11.91
N THR A 60 10.04 12.60 -12.75
CA THR A 60 8.79 13.27 -13.14
C THR A 60 7.87 13.49 -11.94
N PHE A 61 7.72 12.48 -11.07
CA PHE A 61 6.94 12.61 -9.84
C PHE A 61 7.54 13.64 -8.89
N SER A 62 8.86 13.60 -8.66
CA SER A 62 9.51 14.54 -7.75
C SER A 62 9.43 15.98 -8.26
N GLU A 63 9.58 16.20 -9.56
CA GLU A 63 9.47 17.52 -10.19
C GLU A 63 8.04 18.05 -10.08
N TYR A 64 7.05 17.22 -10.39
CA TYR A 64 5.63 17.57 -10.25
C TYR A 64 5.28 17.91 -8.78
N MET A 65 5.66 17.06 -7.84
CA MET A 65 5.43 17.29 -6.41
C MET A 65 6.13 18.55 -5.90
N TYR A 66 7.35 18.82 -6.36
CA TYR A 66 8.08 20.04 -6.01
C TYR A 66 7.34 21.27 -6.52
N ASN A 67 6.96 21.30 -7.80
CA ASN A 67 6.25 22.43 -8.41
C ASN A 67 4.89 22.67 -7.76
N MET A 68 4.12 21.60 -7.51
CA MET A 68 2.84 21.68 -6.81
C MET A 68 3.00 22.22 -5.39
N THR A 69 3.98 21.70 -4.64
CA THR A 69 4.26 22.17 -3.28
C THR A 69 4.67 23.64 -3.28
N PHE A 70 5.57 24.04 -4.19
CA PHE A 70 6.01 25.43 -4.31
C PHE A 70 4.84 26.37 -4.62
N LEU A 71 3.98 26.01 -5.58
CA LEU A 71 2.78 26.77 -5.90
C LEU A 71 1.87 26.92 -4.68
N LEU A 72 1.62 25.82 -3.95
CA LEU A 72 0.78 25.86 -2.74
C LEU A 72 1.41 26.69 -1.62
N LEU A 73 2.74 26.69 -1.48
CA LEU A 73 3.45 27.55 -0.52
C LEU A 73 3.27 29.03 -0.87
N VAL A 74 3.42 29.39 -2.15
CA VAL A 74 3.20 30.77 -2.63
C VAL A 74 1.76 31.20 -2.41
N ILE A 75 0.78 30.35 -2.78
CA ILE A 75 -0.64 30.62 -2.54
C ILE A 75 -0.91 30.79 -1.05
N ALA A 76 -0.45 29.88 -0.20
CA ALA A 76 -0.66 29.95 1.23
C ALA A 76 -0.02 31.19 1.87
N PHE A 77 1.17 31.57 1.42
CA PHE A 77 1.83 32.81 1.83
C PHE A 77 1.00 34.04 1.44
N ILE A 78 0.53 34.12 0.20
CA ILE A 78 -0.31 35.22 -0.29
C ILE A 78 -1.64 35.27 0.48
N VAL A 79 -2.28 34.12 0.70
CA VAL A 79 -3.51 34.03 1.50
C VAL A 79 -3.27 34.46 2.94
N GLY A 80 -2.13 34.08 3.54
CA GLY A 80 -1.72 34.55 4.87
C GLY A 80 -1.50 36.06 4.91
N LEU A 81 -0.83 36.61 3.91
CA LEU A 81 -0.58 38.05 3.77
C LEU A 81 -1.91 38.84 3.70
N PHE A 82 -2.81 38.46 2.80
CA PHE A 82 -4.11 39.12 2.68
C PHE A 82 -5.01 38.89 3.89
N SER A 83 -4.95 37.72 4.53
CA SER A 83 -5.69 37.46 5.77
C SER A 83 -5.21 38.37 6.90
N GLY A 84 -3.89 38.54 7.04
CA GLY A 84 -3.31 39.48 7.99
C GLY A 84 -3.71 40.93 7.69
N MET A 85 -3.68 41.34 6.41
CA MET A 85 -4.13 42.66 5.99
C MET A 85 -5.62 42.90 6.30
N ALA A 86 -6.47 41.91 6.07
CA ALA A 86 -7.91 42.01 6.33
C ALA A 86 -8.23 42.04 7.84
N LEU A 87 -7.53 41.24 8.65
CA LEU A 87 -7.73 41.19 10.10
C LEU A 87 -7.26 42.47 10.81
N LEU A 88 -6.27 43.14 10.23
CA LEU A 88 -5.65 44.34 10.75
C LEU A 88 -6.08 45.60 9.99
N ASP A 89 -7.13 45.51 9.17
CA ASP A 89 -7.58 46.66 8.41
C ASP A 89 -8.11 47.75 9.35
N TYR A 90 -7.59 48.94 9.15
CA TYR A 90 -7.86 50.11 9.97
C TYR A 90 -8.08 51.29 9.03
N ASN A 91 -9.26 51.92 9.20
CA ASN A 91 -9.73 53.05 8.42
C ASN A 91 -9.93 54.33 9.26
N GLY A 92 -9.66 54.28 10.58
CA GLY A 92 -9.83 55.41 11.50
C GLY A 92 -11.15 55.41 12.28
N ASP A 93 -12.19 54.73 11.78
CA ASP A 93 -13.53 54.81 12.36
C ASP A 93 -13.71 53.87 13.58
N ALA A 94 -13.08 52.70 13.53
CA ALA A 94 -13.14 51.70 14.57
C ALA A 94 -11.76 51.08 14.83
N PRO A 95 -11.42 50.78 16.10
CA PRO A 95 -10.14 50.16 16.43
C PRO A 95 -10.12 48.69 16.00
N VAL A 96 -8.92 48.18 15.73
CA VAL A 96 -8.72 46.78 15.33
C VAL A 96 -8.84 45.87 16.54
N ASN A 97 -9.74 44.88 16.48
CA ASN A 97 -9.92 43.93 17.58
C ASN A 97 -8.82 42.87 17.61
N VAL A 98 -7.94 42.93 18.61
CA VAL A 98 -6.81 42.01 18.79
C VAL A 98 -7.22 40.56 18.99
N VAL A 99 -8.42 40.31 19.53
CA VAL A 99 -8.90 38.96 19.84
C VAL A 99 -9.07 38.11 18.57
N TYR A 100 -9.52 38.71 17.46
CA TYR A 100 -9.64 37.99 16.19
C TYR A 100 -8.28 37.58 15.64
N PHE A 101 -7.30 38.50 15.70
CA PHE A 101 -5.93 38.21 15.27
C PHE A 101 -5.30 37.12 16.15
N MET A 102 -5.46 37.20 17.47
CA MET A 102 -5.01 36.16 18.41
C MET A 102 -5.65 34.79 18.12
N GLY A 103 -6.93 34.75 17.77
CA GLY A 103 -7.59 33.50 17.36
C GLY A 103 -6.89 32.83 16.17
N ILE A 104 -6.49 33.63 15.17
CA ILE A 104 -5.83 33.13 13.96
C ILE A 104 -4.34 32.82 14.18
N VAL A 105 -3.67 33.52 15.10
CA VAL A 105 -2.22 33.36 15.31
C VAL A 105 -1.84 32.43 16.48
N ILE A 106 -2.78 32.18 17.39
CA ILE A 106 -2.58 31.30 18.56
C ILE A 106 -3.48 30.08 18.46
N VAL A 107 -4.80 30.27 18.46
CA VAL A 107 -5.76 29.17 18.60
C VAL A 107 -5.75 28.27 17.37
N LEU A 108 -5.90 28.83 16.17
CA LEU A 108 -5.92 28.06 14.92
C LEU A 108 -4.60 27.29 14.70
N PRO A 109 -3.40 27.87 14.93
CA PRO A 109 -2.15 27.14 14.80
C PRO A 109 -2.01 26.02 15.80
N LEU A 110 -2.31 26.25 17.08
CA LEU A 110 -2.26 25.21 18.11
C LEU A 110 -3.23 24.07 17.79
N PHE A 111 -4.48 24.38 17.40
CA PHE A 111 -5.47 23.38 17.04
C PHE A 111 -5.01 22.50 15.87
N THR A 112 -4.55 23.11 14.79
CA THR A 112 -4.08 22.36 13.60
C THR A 112 -2.80 21.57 13.87
N MET A 113 -1.90 22.08 14.73
CA MET A 113 -0.71 21.34 15.18
C MET A 113 -1.10 20.13 16.03
N ILE A 114 -2.07 20.26 16.95
CA ILE A 114 -2.57 19.14 17.75
C ILE A 114 -3.15 18.06 16.84
N LEU A 115 -3.98 18.41 15.85
CA LEU A 115 -4.49 17.44 14.87
C LEU A 115 -3.35 16.73 14.12
N SER A 116 -2.31 17.48 13.76
CA SER A 116 -1.15 16.94 13.05
C SER A 116 -0.35 15.97 13.92
N LEU A 117 -0.12 16.31 15.19
CA LEU A 117 0.55 15.44 16.16
C LEU A 117 -0.26 14.16 16.41
N LEU A 118 -1.58 14.28 16.60
CA LEU A 118 -2.48 13.13 16.74
C LEU A 118 -2.42 12.21 15.50
N SER A 119 -2.34 12.80 14.31
CA SER A 119 -2.12 12.03 13.08
C SER A 119 -0.77 11.30 13.09
N MET A 120 0.32 11.95 13.51
CA MET A 120 1.64 11.32 13.58
C MET A 120 1.68 10.14 14.56
N PHE A 121 1.04 10.26 15.72
CA PHE A 121 0.95 9.15 16.69
C PHE A 121 0.18 7.96 16.13
N LYS A 122 -0.91 8.20 15.40
CA LYS A 122 -1.76 7.14 14.85
C LYS A 122 -1.19 6.44 13.61
N VAL A 123 -0.26 7.05 12.88
CA VAL A 123 0.38 6.44 11.70
C VAL A 123 1.08 5.10 12.03
N HIS A 124 1.49 4.90 13.28
CA HIS A 124 2.11 3.65 13.72
C HIS A 124 1.11 2.53 14.09
N GLN A 125 -0.18 2.84 14.23
CA GLN A 125 -1.21 1.90 14.65
C GLN A 125 -1.94 1.36 13.41
N SER A 126 -1.42 0.25 12.89
CA SER A 126 -1.77 -0.40 11.61
C SER A 126 -3.26 -0.78 11.44
N GLN A 127 -4.08 -0.73 12.49
CA GLN A 127 -5.46 -1.23 12.43
C GLN A 127 -6.37 -0.42 13.35
N SER A 128 -7.28 0.39 12.79
CA SER A 128 -8.61 0.66 13.37
C SER A 128 -9.34 1.79 12.64
N ALA A 129 -10.50 1.46 12.06
CA ALA A 129 -11.79 2.17 11.94
C ALA A 129 -11.90 3.71 11.74
N LEU A 130 -10.81 4.47 11.70
CA LEU A 130 -10.79 5.94 11.61
C LEU A 130 -9.98 6.39 10.39
N LEU A 131 -10.09 5.65 9.28
CA LEU A 131 -9.50 5.99 7.97
C LEU A 131 -9.82 7.43 7.54
N HIS A 132 -10.98 7.96 7.96
CA HIS A 132 -11.45 9.31 7.66
C HIS A 132 -10.71 10.45 8.37
N ILE A 133 -9.88 10.15 9.39
CA ILE A 133 -9.03 11.14 10.06
C ILE A 133 -7.65 11.21 9.39
N SER A 134 -7.30 10.25 8.54
CA SER A 134 -6.01 10.27 7.85
C SER A 134 -5.93 11.44 6.86
N PRO A 135 -4.87 12.26 6.90
CA PRO A 135 -4.69 13.34 5.95
C PRO A 135 -4.63 12.86 4.49
N ALA A 136 -4.13 11.63 4.26
CA ALA A 136 -4.07 11.04 2.93
C ALA A 136 -5.47 10.78 2.32
N TYR A 137 -6.44 10.32 3.12
CA TYR A 137 -7.82 10.10 2.67
C TYR A 137 -8.48 11.39 2.17
N TRP A 138 -8.29 12.50 2.90
CA TRP A 138 -8.80 13.80 2.45
C TRP A 138 -8.03 14.34 1.26
N MET A 139 -6.74 14.06 1.16
CA MET A 139 -5.92 14.47 0.03
C MET A 139 -6.33 13.77 -1.26
N GLU A 140 -6.70 12.47 -1.22
CA GLU A 140 -7.29 11.78 -2.37
C GLU A 140 -8.55 12.49 -2.87
N LYS A 141 -9.43 12.87 -1.94
CA LYS A 141 -10.67 13.58 -2.26
C LYS A 141 -10.41 14.98 -2.83
N VAL A 142 -9.46 15.73 -2.29
CA VAL A 142 -9.06 17.06 -2.78
C VAL A 142 -8.36 16.96 -4.15
N LEU A 143 -7.47 15.99 -4.34
CA LEU A 143 -6.78 15.76 -5.60
C LEU A 143 -7.74 15.27 -6.69
N SER A 144 -8.80 14.55 -6.33
CA SER A 144 -9.84 14.15 -7.29
C SER A 144 -10.63 15.33 -7.88
N LEU A 145 -10.58 16.51 -7.25
CA LEU A 145 -11.15 17.74 -7.77
C LEU A 145 -10.23 18.44 -8.80
N LEU A 146 -8.98 17.99 -8.94
CA LEU A 146 -8.05 18.52 -9.94
C LEU A 146 -8.34 17.91 -11.33
N PRO A 147 -8.06 18.66 -12.41
CA PRO A 147 -8.27 18.19 -13.79
C PRO A 147 -7.64 16.82 -14.06
N ASN A 148 -8.27 16.01 -14.93
CA ASN A 148 -7.90 14.62 -15.29
C ASN A 148 -6.41 14.39 -15.67
N ARG A 149 -5.69 15.45 -16.02
CA ARG A 149 -4.23 15.50 -16.28
C ARG A 149 -3.37 15.36 -15.01
N PHE A 150 -3.99 15.39 -13.83
CA PHE A 150 -3.39 15.23 -12.52
C PHE A 150 -3.91 14.01 -11.76
N LYS A 151 -4.65 13.12 -12.44
CA LYS A 151 -4.97 11.82 -11.85
C LYS A 151 -3.64 11.14 -11.54
N LEU A 152 -3.40 10.92 -10.25
CA LEU A 152 -2.29 10.12 -9.79
C LEU A 152 -2.39 8.78 -10.53
N ASP A 153 -1.31 8.40 -11.19
CA ASP A 153 -1.22 7.10 -11.86
C ASP A 153 -1.56 6.01 -10.85
N LYS A 154 -2.17 4.91 -11.29
CA LYS A 154 -2.57 3.82 -10.37
C LYS A 154 -1.37 3.31 -9.55
N ASP A 155 -0.18 3.42 -10.11
CA ASP A 155 1.11 3.10 -9.48
C ASP A 155 1.41 3.94 -8.22
N LEU A 156 0.82 5.14 -8.06
CA LEU A 156 0.95 5.93 -6.83
C LEU A 156 0.03 5.43 -5.70
N LEU A 157 -1.05 4.72 -6.03
CA LEU A 157 -1.94 4.08 -5.05
C LEU A 157 -1.34 2.77 -4.50
N GLU A 158 -0.31 2.23 -5.15
CA GLU A 158 0.50 1.11 -4.63
C GLU A 158 1.58 1.57 -3.63
N ILE A 159 1.78 2.88 -3.46
CA ILE A 159 2.70 3.40 -2.46
C ILE A 159 2.22 3.04 -1.06
N ASN A 160 3.15 2.60 -0.21
CA ASN A 160 2.88 2.26 1.18
C ASN A 160 2.09 3.40 1.88
N PRO A 161 0.90 3.12 2.47
CA PRO A 161 0.04 4.14 3.07
C PRO A 161 0.71 4.89 4.22
N LEU A 162 1.68 4.26 4.90
CA LEU A 162 2.50 4.91 5.92
C LEU A 162 3.31 6.07 5.31
N LEU A 163 3.97 5.82 4.16
CA LEU A 163 4.79 6.81 3.48
C LEU A 163 3.94 7.98 2.98
N LEU A 164 2.78 7.68 2.39
CA LEU A 164 1.85 8.70 1.90
C LEU A 164 1.35 9.60 3.04
N ASN A 165 0.96 9.03 4.19
CA ASN A 165 0.53 9.81 5.35
C ASN A 165 1.61 10.78 5.83
N TRP A 166 2.85 10.32 5.98
CA TRP A 166 3.96 11.19 6.40
C TRP A 166 4.27 12.28 5.37
N LEU A 167 4.19 11.97 4.07
CA LEU A 167 4.35 12.96 3.00
C LEU A 167 3.31 14.08 3.13
N VAL A 168 2.03 13.72 3.29
CA VAL A 168 0.93 14.69 3.40
C VAL A 168 1.08 15.55 4.65
N ILE A 169 1.40 14.94 5.80
CA ILE A 169 1.61 15.68 7.06
C ILE A 169 2.75 16.70 6.88
N GLN A 170 3.90 16.27 6.35
CA GLN A 170 5.06 17.14 6.14
C GLN A 170 4.73 18.33 5.22
N ARG A 171 4.05 18.07 4.11
CA ARG A 171 3.67 19.12 3.15
C ARG A 171 2.67 20.11 3.76
N THR A 172 1.66 19.60 4.46
CA THR A 172 0.67 20.44 5.14
C THR A 172 1.32 21.35 6.18
N GLN A 173 2.29 20.86 6.96
CA GLN A 173 3.03 21.71 7.91
C GLN A 173 3.81 22.84 7.20
N SER A 174 4.46 22.54 6.07
CA SER A 174 5.19 23.57 5.31
C SER A 174 4.26 24.63 4.73
N ILE A 175 3.09 24.23 4.20
CA ILE A 175 2.06 25.13 3.68
C ILE A 175 1.51 26.03 4.78
N ALA A 176 1.17 25.43 5.93
CA ALA A 176 0.68 26.16 7.09
C ALA A 176 1.74 27.12 7.66
N LEU A 177 3.03 26.78 7.59
CA LEU A 177 4.13 27.66 7.99
C LEU A 177 4.26 28.86 7.04
N ALA A 178 4.14 28.65 5.73
CA ALA A 178 4.16 29.73 4.73
C ALA A 178 3.00 30.71 4.94
N PHE A 179 1.79 30.21 5.26
CA PHE A 179 0.67 31.04 5.68
C PHE A 179 1.01 31.91 6.91
N SER A 180 1.56 31.31 7.97
CA SER A 180 1.96 32.04 9.18
C SER A 180 3.00 33.13 8.87
N MET A 181 3.96 32.84 7.98
CA MET A 181 4.97 33.82 7.55
C MET A 181 4.35 34.98 6.78
N GLY A 182 3.42 34.71 5.86
CA GLY A 182 2.69 35.75 5.13
C GLY A 182 1.88 36.65 6.06
N LEU A 183 1.18 36.05 7.03
CA LEU A 183 0.43 36.77 8.05
C LEU A 183 1.34 37.62 8.95
N GLY A 184 2.48 37.09 9.38
CA GLY A 184 3.49 37.84 10.13
C GLY A 184 4.08 39.01 9.33
N LEU A 185 4.31 38.82 8.02
CA LEU A 185 4.74 39.90 7.15
C LEU A 185 3.66 40.99 7.02
N ALA A 186 2.37 40.61 6.91
CA ALA A 186 1.27 41.57 6.88
C ALA A 186 1.25 42.45 8.13
N LEU A 187 1.42 41.83 9.30
CA LEU A 187 1.52 42.55 10.57
C LEU A 187 2.66 43.58 10.54
N LEU A 188 3.86 43.16 10.14
CA LEU A 188 5.01 44.07 10.05
C LEU A 188 4.78 45.21 9.05
N LEU A 189 4.29 44.91 7.86
CA LEU A 189 4.02 45.92 6.82
C LEU A 189 3.00 46.95 7.30
N LEU A 190 1.94 46.50 7.96
CA LEU A 190 0.89 47.38 8.45
C LEU A 190 1.32 48.23 9.63
N ILE A 191 2.09 47.69 10.58
CA ILE A 191 2.64 48.47 11.70
C ILE A 191 3.58 49.57 11.18
N VAL A 192 4.38 49.28 10.15
CA VAL A 192 5.31 50.27 9.57
C VAL A 192 4.58 51.32 8.75
N SER A 193 3.45 50.96 8.12
CA SER A 193 2.75 51.85 7.18
C SER A 193 1.59 52.63 7.78
N LYS A 194 0.95 52.12 8.84
CA LYS A 194 -0.25 52.68 9.44
C LYS A 194 -0.08 52.82 10.96
N ASP A 195 -0.53 53.95 11.49
CA ASP A 195 -0.72 54.13 12.93
C ASP A 195 -2.01 53.42 13.36
N ILE A 196 -1.90 52.12 13.65
CA ILE A 196 -3.05 51.29 14.01
C ILE A 196 -3.39 51.46 15.49
N ALA A 197 -4.64 51.84 15.77
CA ALA A 197 -5.21 51.76 17.10
C ALA A 197 -5.81 50.37 17.34
N PHE A 198 -5.22 49.62 18.28
CA PHE A 198 -5.72 48.32 18.69
C PHE A 198 -6.68 48.43 19.89
N ALA A 199 -7.70 47.57 19.89
CA ALA A 199 -8.60 47.40 21.02
C ALA A 199 -8.90 45.91 21.24
N TRP A 200 -9.46 45.58 22.38
CA TRP A 200 -10.06 44.27 22.60
C TRP A 200 -11.54 44.44 22.92
N SER A 201 -12.33 43.49 22.41
CA SER A 201 -13.74 43.35 22.76
C SER A 201 -14.13 41.89 22.61
N THR A 202 -14.87 41.36 23.58
CA THR A 202 -15.37 39.99 23.59
C THR A 202 -16.87 39.99 23.81
N THR A 203 -17.57 39.00 23.24
CA THR A 203 -18.98 38.77 23.54
C THR A 203 -19.19 38.12 24.91
N LEU A 204 -18.12 37.55 25.49
CA LEU A 204 -18.09 37.07 26.86
C LEU A 204 -17.93 38.27 27.79
N ASP A 205 -18.74 38.33 28.85
CA ASP A 205 -18.61 39.32 29.91
C ASP A 205 -17.33 39.03 30.70
N MET A 206 -16.27 39.79 30.41
CA MET A 206 -14.94 39.58 30.96
C MET A 206 -14.38 40.92 31.44
N THR A 207 -13.91 40.95 32.69
CA THR A 207 -13.27 42.15 33.25
C THR A 207 -11.84 42.31 32.73
N PRO A 208 -11.30 43.54 32.64
CA PRO A 208 -9.91 43.79 32.24
C PRO A 208 -8.88 42.98 33.04
N ALA A 209 -9.09 42.81 34.35
CA ALA A 209 -8.19 42.03 35.21
C ALA A 209 -8.16 40.53 34.85
N VAL A 210 -9.31 39.96 34.50
CA VAL A 210 -9.40 38.57 34.05
C VAL A 210 -8.74 38.42 32.68
N PHE A 211 -9.01 39.34 31.75
CA PHE A 211 -8.36 39.35 30.43
C PHE A 211 -6.83 39.46 30.53
N HIS A 212 -6.32 40.34 31.40
CA HIS A 212 -4.89 40.46 31.67
C HIS A 212 -4.25 39.15 32.14
N THR A 213 -4.96 38.36 32.96
CA THR A 213 -4.47 37.05 33.41
C THR A 213 -4.30 36.07 32.23
N TYR A 214 -5.22 36.06 31.27
CA TYR A 214 -5.08 35.25 30.06
C TYR A 214 -3.94 35.73 29.16
N ILE A 215 -3.80 37.05 28.97
CA ILE A 215 -2.71 37.63 28.20
C ILE A 215 -1.35 37.30 28.83
N HIS A 216 -1.25 37.35 30.15
CA HIS A 216 -0.04 36.95 30.89
C HIS A 216 0.29 35.47 30.68
N PHE A 217 -0.70 34.59 30.77
CA PHE A 217 -0.50 33.15 30.50
C PHE A 217 0.01 32.89 29.06
N ILE A 218 -0.51 33.63 28.09
CA ILE A 218 -0.08 33.57 26.69
C ILE A 218 1.34 34.15 26.53
N ALA A 219 1.70 35.20 27.27
CA ALA A 219 3.00 35.85 27.17
C ALA A 219 4.14 35.11 27.89
N MET A 220 3.83 34.13 28.74
CA MET A 220 4.79 33.36 29.54
C MET A 220 6.04 32.88 28.76
N PRO A 221 5.95 32.44 27.49
CA PRO A 221 7.14 31.96 26.77
C PRO A 221 8.20 33.04 26.48
N TRP A 222 7.83 34.33 26.50
CA TRP A 222 8.77 35.42 26.19
C TRP A 222 8.83 36.53 27.23
N GLU A 223 7.90 36.60 28.18
CA GLU A 223 7.79 37.69 29.15
C GLU A 223 9.11 37.99 29.88
N SER A 224 9.86 36.95 30.26
CA SER A 224 11.14 37.10 30.97
C SER A 224 12.25 37.74 30.14
N PHE A 225 12.22 37.58 28.80
CA PHE A 225 13.26 38.09 27.89
C PHE A 225 12.81 39.35 27.12
N PHE A 226 11.50 39.50 26.91
CA PHE A 226 10.87 40.61 26.19
C PHE A 226 9.65 41.14 26.96
N PRO A 227 9.85 41.76 28.15
CA PRO A 227 8.74 42.25 28.99
C PRO A 227 7.97 43.38 28.31
N SER A 228 8.60 44.12 27.39
CA SER A 228 7.92 45.16 26.60
C SER A 228 6.86 44.63 25.62
N ALA A 229 6.85 43.32 25.35
CA ALA A 229 5.84 42.64 24.52
C ALA A 229 4.72 42.00 25.37
N MET A 230 4.66 42.31 26.66
CA MET A 230 3.55 41.99 27.56
C MET A 230 2.69 43.24 27.78
N PRO A 231 1.42 43.27 27.33
CA PRO A 231 0.52 44.38 27.57
C PRO A 231 0.29 44.60 29.06
N SER A 232 0.49 45.84 29.54
CA SER A 232 0.20 46.19 30.93
C SER A 232 -1.31 46.18 31.20
N LEU A 233 -1.69 46.02 32.47
CA LEU A 233 -3.10 46.14 32.88
C LEU A 233 -3.71 47.48 32.46
N THR A 234 -2.94 48.58 32.57
CA THR A 234 -3.38 49.91 32.13
C THR A 234 -3.68 49.96 30.63
N LEU A 235 -2.85 49.34 29.79
CA LEU A 235 -3.08 49.26 28.35
C LEU A 235 -4.34 48.44 28.04
N ILE A 236 -4.56 47.35 28.77
CA ILE A 236 -5.77 46.53 28.63
C ILE A 236 -7.03 47.32 29.02
N GLU A 237 -7.01 48.05 30.13
CA GLU A 237 -8.14 48.89 30.55
C GLU A 237 -8.44 49.99 29.51
N GLN A 238 -7.41 50.68 29.04
CA GLN A 238 -7.54 51.75 28.04
C GLN A 238 -7.98 51.27 26.66
N SER A 239 -7.66 50.01 26.31
CA SER A 239 -7.97 49.42 25.01
C SER A 239 -9.27 48.62 24.99
N HIS A 240 -10.06 48.65 26.08
CA HIS A 240 -11.36 47.99 26.13
C HIS A 240 -12.43 48.78 25.35
N TYR A 241 -13.00 48.16 24.31
CA TYR A 241 -13.94 48.83 23.39
C TYR A 241 -15.33 48.19 23.40
N TYR A 242 -16.37 49.01 23.56
CA TYR A 242 -17.78 48.60 23.48
C TYR A 242 -18.43 49.14 22.20
N ARG A 243 -18.88 48.25 21.30
CA ARG A 243 -19.50 48.60 20.01
C ARG A 243 -20.84 49.36 20.08
N LEU A 244 -21.51 49.37 21.23
CA LEU A 244 -22.85 49.97 21.40
C LEU A 244 -22.81 51.49 21.71
N GLY A 245 -21.63 52.07 21.92
CA GLY A 245 -21.46 53.51 21.98
C GLY A 245 -21.18 54.07 20.59
N ASP A 246 -22.02 54.97 20.08
CA ASP A 246 -21.89 55.63 18.76
C ASP A 246 -20.62 56.48 18.59
N SER A 247 -19.67 56.45 19.54
CA SER A 247 -18.39 57.14 19.46
C SER A 247 -17.30 56.45 20.29
N LEU A 248 -16.05 56.55 19.82
CA LEU A 248 -14.86 56.22 20.62
C LEU A 248 -14.91 57.00 21.95
N SER A 249 -14.59 56.34 23.07
CA SER A 249 -14.54 57.03 24.36
C SER A 249 -13.47 58.14 24.31
N GLN A 250 -13.72 59.27 24.98
CA GLN A 250 -12.73 60.37 25.04
C GLN A 250 -11.37 59.90 25.59
N GLU A 251 -11.38 58.87 26.44
CA GLU A 251 -10.19 58.26 27.00
C GLU A 251 -9.39 57.46 25.94
N MET A 252 -10.05 56.72 25.05
CA MET A 252 -9.39 56.04 23.93
C MET A 252 -8.79 57.03 22.92
N ILE A 253 -9.50 58.13 22.63
CA ILE A 253 -8.99 59.17 21.72
C ILE A 253 -7.76 59.85 22.32
N LYS A 254 -7.77 60.13 23.62
CA LYS A 254 -6.65 60.77 24.33
C LYS A 254 -5.42 59.87 24.42
N ASN A 255 -5.62 58.55 24.54
CA ASN A 255 -4.54 57.56 24.69
C ASN A 255 -4.28 56.78 23.38
N ALA A 256 -4.65 57.33 22.21
CA ALA A 256 -4.57 56.63 20.93
C ALA A 256 -3.14 56.16 20.58
N SER A 257 -2.10 56.88 21.00
CA SER A 257 -0.69 56.48 20.82
C SER A 257 -0.34 55.22 21.59
N ASP A 258 -0.95 55.01 22.76
CA ASP A 258 -0.67 53.87 23.62
C ASP A 258 -1.36 52.60 23.13
N LEU A 259 -2.53 52.75 22.47
CA LEU A 259 -3.27 51.65 21.85
C LEU A 259 -2.43 50.90 20.79
N GLY A 260 -1.49 51.58 20.13
CA GLY A 260 -0.57 50.95 19.18
C GLY A 260 0.34 49.88 19.81
N GLN A 261 0.64 49.95 21.12
CA GLN A 261 1.63 49.09 21.79
C GLN A 261 1.32 47.59 21.73
N TRP A 262 0.06 47.20 21.45
CA TRP A 262 -0.35 45.81 21.24
C TRP A 262 0.47 45.07 20.18
N TRP A 263 1.01 45.78 19.19
CA TRP A 263 1.73 45.17 18.07
C TRP A 263 2.88 44.26 18.51
N LYS A 264 3.57 44.61 19.60
CA LYS A 264 4.70 43.81 20.14
C LYS A 264 4.23 42.45 20.63
N PHE A 265 3.10 42.43 21.36
CA PHE A 265 2.47 41.21 21.83
C PHE A 265 1.97 40.34 20.67
N LEU A 266 1.33 40.96 19.67
CA LEU A 266 0.84 40.25 18.49
C LEU A 266 1.98 39.67 17.66
N LEU A 267 3.09 40.41 17.53
CA LEU A 267 4.29 39.94 16.83
C LEU A 267 4.93 38.76 17.57
N MET A 268 5.13 38.86 18.88
CA MET A 268 5.69 37.76 19.67
C MET A 268 4.79 36.53 19.66
N SER A 269 3.47 36.72 19.74
CA SER A 269 2.49 35.64 19.60
C SER A 269 2.60 34.95 18.23
N THR A 270 2.77 35.73 17.16
CA THR A 270 2.95 35.21 15.79
C THR A 270 4.25 34.42 15.65
N LEU A 271 5.35 35.00 16.12
CA LEU A 271 6.68 34.39 16.05
C LEU A 271 6.73 33.09 16.85
N PHE A 272 6.16 33.07 18.06
CA PHE A 272 6.22 31.89 18.92
C PHE A 272 5.19 30.82 18.52
N TYR A 273 3.89 31.14 18.56
CA TYR A 273 2.83 30.14 18.39
C TYR A 273 2.59 29.73 16.94
N ALA A 274 2.64 30.66 15.99
CA ALA A 274 2.32 30.38 14.59
C ALA A 274 3.55 29.94 13.77
N ILE A 275 4.75 30.38 14.14
CA ILE A 275 5.98 30.14 13.38
C ILE A 275 6.91 29.15 14.10
N PHE A 276 7.39 29.48 15.31
CA PHE A 276 8.40 28.67 16.00
C PHE A 276 7.88 27.27 16.36
N LEU A 277 6.75 27.16 17.07
CA LEU A 277 6.18 25.85 17.42
C LEU A 277 5.85 25.03 16.16
N ARG A 278 5.34 25.71 15.12
CA ARG A 278 5.02 25.06 13.84
C ARG A 278 6.26 24.56 13.12
N PHE A 279 7.35 25.31 13.18
CA PHE A 279 8.64 24.88 12.64
C PHE A 279 9.14 23.62 13.36
N LEU A 280 8.96 23.50 14.68
CA LEU A 280 9.29 22.27 15.42
C LEU A 280 8.45 21.07 14.93
N VAL A 281 7.13 21.25 14.77
CA VAL A 281 6.25 20.19 14.24
C VAL A 281 6.61 19.82 12.80
N TYR A 282 6.98 20.80 11.97
CA TYR A 282 7.51 20.56 10.63
C TYR A 282 8.80 19.73 10.66
N MET A 283 9.75 20.05 11.55
CA MET A 283 10.97 19.25 11.70
C MET A 283 10.68 17.83 12.16
N LEU A 284 9.78 17.64 13.12
CA LEU A 284 9.32 16.32 13.54
C LEU A 284 8.70 15.54 12.38
N SER A 285 7.86 16.19 11.57
CA SER A 285 7.26 15.57 10.39
C SER A 285 8.29 15.16 9.33
N ARG A 286 9.37 15.95 9.18
CA ARG A 286 10.46 15.66 8.24
C ARG A 286 11.30 14.46 8.69
N VAL A 287 11.58 14.37 10.00
CA VAL A 287 12.26 13.21 10.59
C VAL A 287 11.40 11.96 10.42
N GLY A 288 10.12 12.03 10.80
CA GLY A 288 9.18 10.92 10.64
C GLY A 288 9.02 10.46 9.20
N PHE A 289 8.97 11.39 8.24
CA PHE A 289 8.95 11.05 6.81
C PHE A 289 10.23 10.35 6.33
N THR A 290 11.40 10.74 6.86
CA THR A 290 12.67 10.08 6.50
C THR A 290 12.73 8.65 7.03
N LEU A 291 12.33 8.45 8.29
CA LEU A 291 12.22 7.11 8.91
C LEU A 291 11.16 6.24 8.21
N ALA A 292 10.06 6.86 7.77
CA ALA A 292 9.03 6.20 7.00
C ALA A 292 9.55 5.66 5.67
N ILE A 293 10.38 6.42 4.94
CA ILE A 293 11.01 5.94 3.70
C ILE A 293 11.86 4.70 3.96
N GLU A 294 12.69 4.74 4.99
CA GLU A 294 13.59 3.64 5.36
C GLU A 294 12.81 2.37 5.73
N LYS A 295 11.76 2.51 6.54
CA LYS A 295 10.88 1.40 6.92
C LYS A 295 10.11 0.87 5.71
N SER A 296 9.53 1.77 4.92
CA SER A 296 8.72 1.39 3.75
C SER A 296 9.55 0.67 2.70
N LEU A 297 10.82 1.03 2.53
CA LEU A 297 11.73 0.35 1.60
C LEU A 297 11.96 -1.12 1.96
N LEU A 298 12.15 -1.43 3.24
CA LEU A 298 12.33 -2.83 3.69
C LEU A 298 11.05 -3.66 3.61
N THR A 299 9.89 -3.00 3.61
CA THR A 299 8.57 -3.65 3.47
C THR A 299 8.06 -3.73 2.04
N LEU A 300 8.83 -3.25 1.05
CA LEU A 300 8.45 -3.35 -0.35
C LEU A 300 8.33 -4.82 -0.77
N GLU A 301 7.31 -5.13 -1.57
CA GLU A 301 7.15 -6.45 -2.15
C GLU A 301 8.38 -6.81 -2.99
N GLY A 302 8.86 -8.05 -2.90
CA GLY A 302 10.06 -8.52 -3.59
C GLY A 302 11.41 -8.18 -2.94
N VAL A 303 11.49 -7.19 -2.03
CA VAL A 303 12.76 -6.86 -1.34
C VAL A 303 13.26 -8.01 -0.48
N GLY A 304 12.37 -8.69 0.24
CA GLY A 304 12.74 -9.87 1.03
C GLY A 304 13.36 -10.98 0.17
N SER A 305 12.72 -11.32 -0.95
CA SER A 305 13.23 -12.31 -1.90
C SER A 305 14.57 -11.88 -2.52
N LEU A 306 14.71 -10.60 -2.87
CA LEU A 306 15.94 -10.07 -3.45
C LEU A 306 17.11 -10.17 -2.46
N LEU A 307 16.91 -9.78 -1.21
CA LEU A 307 17.92 -9.88 -0.15
C LEU A 307 18.27 -11.34 0.17
N VAL A 308 17.29 -12.23 0.16
CA VAL A 308 17.50 -13.68 0.30
C VAL A 308 18.34 -14.21 -0.86
N ASP A 309 17.98 -13.91 -2.11
CA ASP A 309 18.72 -14.36 -3.29
C ASP A 309 20.16 -13.82 -3.33
N MET A 310 20.39 -12.60 -2.83
CA MET A 310 21.74 -12.02 -2.72
C MET A 310 22.59 -12.73 -1.66
N ASN A 311 22.00 -13.06 -0.50
CA ASN A 311 22.75 -13.44 0.69
C ASN A 311 22.78 -14.94 0.98
N GLU A 312 21.81 -15.71 0.52
CA GLU A 312 21.77 -17.17 0.68
C GLU A 312 22.59 -17.90 -0.40
N ALA A 313 23.17 -19.04 -0.02
CA ALA A 313 23.88 -19.88 -0.97
C ALA A 313 22.88 -20.59 -1.90
N ILE A 314 23.19 -20.65 -3.19
CA ILE A 314 22.44 -21.46 -4.14
C ILE A 314 22.79 -22.93 -3.85
N ILE A 315 21.88 -23.64 -3.19
CA ILE A 315 21.98 -25.07 -2.99
C ILE A 315 21.50 -25.72 -4.29
N SER A 316 22.43 -25.91 -5.22
CA SER A 316 22.18 -26.79 -6.37
C SER A 316 22.38 -28.22 -5.89
N THR A 317 21.30 -28.93 -5.60
CA THR A 317 21.37 -30.40 -5.64
C THR A 317 21.74 -30.75 -7.08
N HIS A 318 22.90 -31.36 -7.28
CA HIS A 318 23.32 -31.84 -8.59
C HIS A 318 22.37 -32.97 -9.04
N ALA A 319 21.21 -32.62 -9.57
CA ALA A 319 20.54 -33.43 -10.56
C ALA A 319 21.26 -33.15 -11.88
N MET A 320 21.91 -34.16 -12.45
CA MET A 320 22.48 -34.06 -13.80
C MET A 320 21.33 -33.76 -14.78
N GLU A 321 21.45 -32.59 -15.41
CA GLU A 321 20.89 -32.16 -16.69
C GLU A 321 19.37 -32.18 -16.95
N LYS A 322 18.90 -30.98 -17.35
CA LYS A 322 17.79 -30.68 -18.26
C LYS A 322 16.48 -31.44 -18.04
N VAL A 323 15.59 -30.85 -17.25
CA VAL A 323 14.18 -30.83 -17.67
C VAL A 323 14.09 -29.79 -18.78
N GLU A 324 14.29 -30.20 -20.04
CA GLU A 324 13.76 -29.42 -21.14
C GLU A 324 12.28 -29.21 -20.84
N LYS A 325 11.87 -27.93 -20.78
CA LYS A 325 10.44 -27.62 -20.87
C LYS A 325 10.01 -28.17 -22.22
N TYR A 326 9.50 -29.40 -22.23
CA TYR A 326 8.82 -29.97 -23.38
C TYR A 326 7.67 -29.01 -23.70
N GLU A 327 7.80 -28.29 -24.82
CA GLU A 327 6.65 -27.65 -25.45
C GLU A 327 5.70 -28.79 -25.82
N ILE A 328 4.55 -28.82 -25.15
CA ILE A 328 3.52 -29.82 -25.34
C ILE A 328 2.95 -29.59 -26.74
N ASN A 329 3.24 -30.49 -27.68
CA ASN A 329 2.46 -30.60 -28.91
C ASN A 329 1.05 -31.07 -28.51
N GLU A 330 0.04 -30.21 -28.67
CA GLU A 330 -1.37 -30.52 -28.37
C GLU A 330 -2.03 -31.47 -29.39
N GLU A 331 -1.27 -32.06 -30.33
CA GLU A 331 -1.76 -32.95 -31.39
C GLU A 331 -1.63 -34.45 -31.06
N GLY A 332 -1.86 -34.85 -29.81
CA GLY A 332 -1.98 -36.27 -29.46
C GLY A 332 -3.34 -36.82 -29.92
N ASN A 333 -3.35 -37.86 -30.75
CA ASN A 333 -4.58 -38.51 -31.24
C ASN A 333 -5.11 -39.52 -30.21
N LEU A 334 -5.50 -39.06 -29.02
CA LEU A 334 -6.12 -39.93 -28.02
C LEU A 334 -7.56 -40.29 -28.44
N ALA A 335 -7.84 -41.59 -28.63
CA ALA A 335 -9.16 -42.05 -29.03
C ALA A 335 -10.18 -41.86 -27.89
N MET A 336 -11.22 -41.06 -28.13
CA MET A 336 -12.24 -40.73 -27.12
C MET A 336 -13.43 -41.69 -27.19
N VAL A 337 -13.95 -42.09 -26.02
CA VAL A 337 -15.15 -42.92 -25.89
C VAL A 337 -16.21 -42.17 -25.07
N GLU A 338 -17.42 -42.01 -25.63
CA GLU A 338 -18.51 -41.29 -24.94
C GLU A 338 -19.17 -42.11 -23.82
N ARG A 339 -19.18 -43.44 -23.93
CA ARG A 339 -19.79 -44.34 -22.94
C ARG A 339 -19.01 -45.64 -22.77
N VAL A 340 -18.81 -46.03 -21.52
CA VAL A 340 -18.29 -47.35 -21.13
C VAL A 340 -19.39 -48.38 -21.43
N ARG A 341 -19.01 -49.58 -21.89
CA ARG A 341 -19.97 -50.65 -22.17
C ARG A 341 -20.55 -51.21 -20.87
N ASN A 342 -21.69 -51.89 -20.95
CA ASN A 342 -22.30 -52.48 -19.75
C ASN A 342 -21.69 -53.83 -19.36
N GLN A 343 -20.80 -54.40 -20.18
CA GLN A 343 -20.19 -55.70 -19.94
C GLN A 343 -18.72 -55.70 -20.35
N TYR A 344 -17.85 -56.10 -19.41
CA TYR A 344 -16.43 -56.30 -19.60
C TYR A 344 -16.02 -57.67 -19.04
N GLU A 345 -14.98 -58.27 -19.59
CA GLU A 345 -14.43 -59.51 -19.03
C GLU A 345 -13.49 -59.22 -17.86
N ILE A 346 -12.68 -58.17 -18.01
CA ILE A 346 -11.66 -57.75 -17.06
C ILE A 346 -11.79 -56.25 -16.74
N VAL A 347 -11.78 -55.94 -15.44
CA VAL A 347 -11.70 -54.57 -14.92
C VAL A 347 -10.45 -54.43 -14.06
N HIS A 348 -9.64 -53.42 -14.36
CA HIS A 348 -8.53 -52.99 -13.54
C HIS A 348 -8.92 -51.72 -12.79
N ALA A 349 -8.48 -51.57 -11.54
CA ALA A 349 -8.63 -50.30 -10.84
C ALA A 349 -7.35 -49.91 -10.10
N TRP A 350 -6.89 -48.69 -10.40
CA TRP A 350 -5.64 -48.16 -9.86
C TRP A 350 -5.81 -47.68 -8.42
N ALA A 351 -5.08 -48.30 -7.48
CA ALA A 351 -5.05 -47.94 -6.06
C ALA A 351 -6.45 -47.77 -5.44
N MET A 352 -7.39 -48.65 -5.83
CA MET A 352 -8.73 -48.76 -5.25
C MET A 352 -8.83 -50.02 -4.39
N SER A 353 -9.97 -50.27 -3.77
CA SER A 353 -10.32 -51.52 -3.09
C SER A 353 -11.44 -52.26 -3.83
N THR A 354 -11.60 -53.56 -3.56
CA THR A 354 -12.65 -54.38 -4.19
C THR A 354 -14.06 -53.81 -3.94
N ASP A 355 -14.31 -53.31 -2.73
CA ASP A 355 -15.61 -52.71 -2.36
C ASP A 355 -15.90 -51.44 -3.18
N GLU A 356 -14.89 -50.61 -3.41
CA GLU A 356 -15.01 -49.42 -4.27
C GLU A 356 -15.30 -49.81 -5.72
N ILE A 357 -14.63 -50.82 -6.27
CA ILE A 357 -14.90 -51.29 -7.64
C ILE A 357 -16.35 -51.78 -7.77
N LEU A 358 -16.85 -52.57 -6.81
CA LEU A 358 -18.22 -53.10 -6.86
C LEU A 358 -19.25 -51.96 -6.85
N LEU A 359 -19.03 -50.93 -6.03
CA LEU A 359 -19.89 -49.75 -5.99
C LEU A 359 -19.84 -48.93 -7.30
N ILE A 360 -18.65 -48.77 -7.87
CA ILE A 360 -18.48 -48.06 -9.16
C ILE A 360 -19.14 -48.83 -10.29
N ASN A 361 -19.02 -50.16 -10.31
CA ASN A 361 -19.65 -51.03 -11.30
C ASN A 361 -21.18 -50.94 -11.23
N ASP A 362 -21.77 -50.93 -10.03
CA ASP A 362 -23.20 -50.74 -9.84
C ASP A 362 -23.65 -49.36 -10.34
N ALA A 363 -22.93 -48.30 -9.94
CA ALA A 363 -23.22 -46.92 -10.36
C ALA A 363 -23.13 -46.71 -11.87
N LEU A 364 -22.18 -47.36 -12.54
CA LEU A 364 -21.99 -47.28 -14.00
C LEU A 364 -22.76 -48.35 -14.77
N SER A 365 -23.52 -49.22 -14.10
CA SER A 365 -24.23 -50.36 -14.71
C SER A 365 -23.29 -51.28 -15.53
N VAL A 366 -22.10 -51.52 -15.00
CA VAL A 366 -21.06 -52.38 -15.60
C VAL A 366 -21.03 -53.74 -14.90
N THR A 367 -21.13 -54.82 -15.68
CA THR A 367 -20.90 -56.18 -15.20
C THR A 367 -19.51 -56.64 -15.63
N ALA A 368 -18.71 -57.15 -14.69
CA ALA A 368 -17.37 -57.67 -14.96
C ALA A 368 -17.18 -59.09 -14.40
N THR A 369 -16.49 -59.95 -15.13
CA THR A 369 -16.22 -61.34 -14.71
C THR A 369 -15.03 -61.41 -13.75
N THR A 370 -13.99 -60.62 -14.01
CA THR A 370 -12.76 -60.59 -13.21
C THR A 370 -12.39 -59.15 -12.84
N LEU A 371 -12.05 -58.94 -11.56
CA LEU A 371 -11.64 -57.65 -11.02
C LEU A 371 -10.20 -57.75 -10.53
N TYR A 372 -9.33 -56.84 -10.98
CA TYR A 372 -7.95 -56.74 -10.52
C TYR A 372 -7.69 -55.40 -9.84
N MET A 373 -7.13 -55.47 -8.64
CA MET A 373 -6.58 -54.32 -7.93
C MET A 373 -5.13 -54.17 -8.36
N VAL A 374 -4.76 -52.98 -8.84
CA VAL A 374 -3.43 -52.72 -9.42
C VAL A 374 -2.86 -51.42 -8.85
N GLY A 375 -1.54 -51.38 -8.64
CA GLY A 375 -0.87 -50.24 -8.03
C GLY A 375 -1.24 -49.97 -6.56
N GLY A 376 -0.70 -48.89 -6.01
CA GLY A 376 -0.93 -48.51 -4.61
C GLY A 376 -0.16 -49.39 -3.62
N THR A 377 -0.82 -50.38 -3.03
CA THR A 377 -0.22 -51.30 -2.05
C THR A 377 0.36 -52.58 -2.65
N ASN A 378 0.15 -52.81 -3.95
CA ASN A 378 0.72 -53.96 -4.66
C ASN A 378 2.23 -53.83 -4.84
N SER A 379 2.92 -54.97 -4.87
CA SER A 379 4.30 -55.07 -5.34
C SER A 379 4.37 -55.08 -6.87
N LEU A 380 5.53 -54.73 -7.43
CA LEU A 380 5.75 -54.76 -8.88
C LEU A 380 5.55 -56.17 -9.45
N GLU A 381 5.97 -57.21 -8.73
CA GLU A 381 5.80 -58.60 -9.16
C GLU A 381 4.32 -59.01 -9.25
N GLU A 382 3.48 -58.55 -8.32
CA GLU A 382 2.03 -58.81 -8.33
C GLU A 382 1.36 -58.11 -9.52
N ASP A 383 1.74 -56.86 -9.79
CA ASP A 383 1.22 -56.08 -10.92
C ASP A 383 1.62 -56.71 -12.26
N THR A 384 2.87 -57.17 -12.44
CA THR A 384 3.29 -57.91 -13.64
C THR A 384 2.54 -59.24 -13.81
N GLU A 385 2.27 -59.96 -12.71
CA GLU A 385 1.47 -61.19 -12.76
C GLU A 385 0.03 -60.91 -13.23
N ILE A 386 -0.58 -59.82 -12.78
CA ILE A 386 -1.91 -59.38 -13.23
C ILE A 386 -1.89 -59.03 -14.72
N VAL A 387 -0.88 -58.30 -15.19
CA VAL A 387 -0.72 -57.97 -16.62
C VAL A 387 -0.67 -59.24 -17.46
N SER A 388 0.08 -60.26 -17.03
CA SER A 388 0.19 -61.54 -17.76
C SER A 388 -1.13 -62.34 -17.86
N LYS A 389 -2.08 -62.08 -16.95
CA LYS A 389 -3.42 -62.71 -16.94
C LYS A 389 -4.46 -61.89 -17.70
N SER A 390 -4.10 -60.70 -18.16
CA SER A 390 -5.00 -59.76 -18.82
C SER A 390 -5.07 -60.01 -20.32
N PHE A 391 -6.27 -59.95 -20.90
CA PHE A 391 -6.49 -60.15 -22.33
C PHE A 391 -7.74 -59.40 -22.81
N GLY A 392 -7.89 -59.26 -24.14
CA GLY A 392 -9.07 -58.65 -24.76
C GLY A 392 -9.18 -57.14 -24.52
N GLU A 393 -10.40 -56.65 -24.26
CA GLU A 393 -10.63 -55.25 -23.88
C GLU A 393 -10.73 -55.11 -22.36
N VAL A 394 -9.89 -54.26 -21.78
CA VAL A 394 -9.84 -53.99 -20.34
C VAL A 394 -10.46 -52.62 -20.04
N LEU A 395 -11.36 -52.57 -19.06
CA LEU A 395 -11.83 -51.32 -18.47
C LEU A 395 -10.92 -50.96 -17.29
N PHE A 396 -10.36 -49.75 -17.30
CA PHE A 396 -9.40 -49.31 -16.31
C PHE A 396 -9.93 -48.10 -15.53
N TYR A 397 -10.28 -48.29 -14.26
CA TYR A 397 -10.71 -47.22 -13.37
C TYR A 397 -9.52 -46.48 -12.74
N VAL A 398 -9.59 -45.15 -12.77
CA VAL A 398 -8.60 -44.26 -12.13
C VAL A 398 -9.32 -43.17 -11.35
N LYS A 399 -8.72 -42.70 -10.26
CA LYS A 399 -9.25 -41.59 -9.46
C LYS A 399 -9.01 -40.27 -10.21
N ALA A 400 -10.07 -39.56 -10.58
CA ALA A 400 -9.94 -38.40 -11.46
C ALA A 400 -9.11 -37.25 -10.84
N TRP A 401 -9.11 -37.09 -9.51
CA TRP A 401 -8.39 -36.03 -8.80
C TRP A 401 -6.88 -36.30 -8.64
N GLU A 402 -6.43 -37.54 -8.86
CA GLU A 402 -5.01 -37.93 -8.81
C GLU A 402 -4.47 -37.95 -10.24
N PRO A 403 -3.50 -37.09 -10.62
CA PRO A 403 -2.93 -37.12 -11.97
C PRO A 403 -2.10 -38.41 -12.18
N PRO A 404 -1.95 -38.91 -13.42
CA PRO A 404 -1.15 -40.11 -13.67
C PRO A 404 0.29 -39.90 -13.24
N THR A 405 0.77 -40.84 -12.42
CA THR A 405 2.15 -40.98 -11.94
C THR A 405 2.98 -41.77 -12.96
N MET A 406 4.31 -41.76 -12.82
CA MET A 406 5.18 -42.56 -13.71
C MET A 406 4.88 -44.05 -13.58
N ASP A 407 4.74 -44.56 -12.35
CA ASP A 407 4.41 -45.98 -12.09
C ASP A 407 3.11 -46.43 -12.80
N PHE A 408 2.12 -45.54 -12.92
CA PHE A 408 0.90 -45.81 -13.67
C PHE A 408 1.17 -45.91 -15.18
N ILE A 409 2.03 -45.03 -15.71
CA ILE A 409 2.40 -45.06 -17.13
C ILE A 409 3.19 -46.31 -17.45
N ASP A 410 4.14 -46.70 -16.60
CA ASP A 410 4.93 -47.92 -16.75
C ASP A 410 4.01 -49.17 -16.76
N TYR A 411 3.06 -49.24 -15.83
CA TYR A 411 2.04 -50.31 -15.81
C TYR A 411 1.15 -50.29 -17.07
N LEU A 412 0.77 -49.10 -17.54
CA LEU A 412 -0.03 -48.95 -18.75
C LEU A 412 0.73 -49.42 -19.99
N ASP A 413 2.02 -49.09 -20.10
CA ASP A 413 2.91 -49.56 -21.18
C ASP A 413 2.97 -51.09 -21.22
N GLU A 414 3.19 -51.75 -20.08
CA GLU A 414 3.19 -53.21 -20.00
C GLU A 414 1.83 -53.83 -20.39
N LEU A 415 0.73 -53.23 -19.91
CA LEU A 415 -0.62 -53.74 -20.18
C LEU A 415 -0.99 -53.64 -21.66
N VAL A 416 -0.59 -52.55 -22.33
CA VAL A 416 -0.88 -52.29 -23.76
C VAL A 416 -0.26 -53.34 -24.68
N GLU A 417 0.88 -53.92 -24.29
CA GLU A 417 1.50 -55.01 -25.04
C GLU A 417 0.67 -56.30 -24.99
N GLN A 418 -0.01 -56.57 -23.88
CA GLN A 418 -0.75 -57.82 -23.66
C GLN A 418 -2.20 -57.79 -24.15
N VAL A 419 -2.85 -56.62 -24.14
CA VAL A 419 -4.30 -56.51 -24.40
C VAL A 419 -4.59 -55.92 -25.79
N GLU A 420 -5.81 -56.12 -26.26
CA GLU A 420 -6.25 -55.58 -27.56
C GLU A 420 -6.63 -54.11 -27.45
N ARG A 421 -7.25 -53.71 -26.33
CA ARG A 421 -7.73 -52.34 -26.10
C ARG A 421 -7.90 -52.03 -24.61
N ILE A 422 -7.61 -50.79 -24.22
CA ILE A 422 -7.78 -50.30 -22.86
C ILE A 422 -8.70 -49.10 -22.88
N VAL A 423 -9.74 -49.11 -22.04
CA VAL A 423 -10.64 -47.97 -21.84
C VAL A 423 -10.36 -47.39 -20.45
N ILE A 424 -9.68 -46.24 -20.40
CA ILE A 424 -9.42 -45.53 -19.16
C ILE A 424 -10.65 -44.70 -18.79
N ALA A 425 -11.21 -44.96 -17.63
CA ALA A 425 -12.39 -44.30 -17.09
C ALA A 425 -12.04 -43.58 -15.78
N PRO A 426 -11.86 -42.24 -15.82
CA PRO A 426 -11.70 -41.45 -14.61
C PRO A 426 -13.00 -41.42 -13.80
N ILE A 427 -12.87 -41.67 -12.50
CA ILE A 427 -13.98 -41.78 -11.56
C ILE A 427 -13.93 -40.64 -10.55
N GLY A 428 -15.10 -40.04 -10.28
CA GLY A 428 -15.29 -39.01 -9.26
C GLY A 428 -15.44 -39.58 -7.85
N THR A 429 -15.67 -38.72 -6.87
CA THR A 429 -15.90 -39.16 -5.47
C THR A 429 -17.29 -39.74 -5.29
N ALA A 430 -17.48 -40.57 -4.25
CA ALA A 430 -18.80 -41.12 -3.89
C ALA A 430 -19.86 -40.04 -3.64
N GLU A 431 -19.47 -38.89 -3.06
CA GLU A 431 -20.35 -37.74 -2.84
C GLU A 431 -20.94 -37.16 -4.14
N ASN A 432 -20.19 -37.27 -5.24
CA ASN A 432 -20.60 -36.79 -6.56
C ASN A 432 -21.10 -37.93 -7.46
N HIS A 433 -21.64 -39.02 -6.87
CA HIS A 433 -22.15 -40.18 -7.60
C HIS A 433 -21.12 -40.75 -8.60
N TYR A 434 -19.83 -40.71 -8.25
CA TYR A 434 -18.72 -41.18 -9.09
C TYR A 434 -18.53 -40.40 -10.41
N ILE A 435 -19.14 -39.22 -10.54
CA ILE A 435 -18.97 -38.33 -11.70
C ILE A 435 -17.74 -37.42 -11.49
N PRO A 436 -16.74 -37.45 -12.39
CA PRO A 436 -15.53 -36.64 -12.26
C PRO A 436 -15.74 -35.15 -12.61
N VAL A 437 -14.98 -34.27 -11.95
CA VAL A 437 -14.98 -32.82 -12.21
C VAL A 437 -14.21 -32.51 -13.51
N SER A 438 -14.74 -31.63 -14.37
CA SER A 438 -14.19 -31.33 -15.71
C SER A 438 -12.71 -30.93 -15.72
N LYS A 439 -12.26 -30.17 -14.72
CA LYS A 439 -10.85 -29.77 -14.59
C LYS A 439 -9.91 -30.97 -14.40
N ALA A 440 -10.34 -31.96 -13.64
CA ALA A 440 -9.55 -33.15 -13.34
C ALA A 440 -9.42 -34.05 -14.58
N ILE A 441 -10.51 -34.19 -15.34
CA ILE A 441 -10.55 -34.90 -16.64
C ILE A 441 -9.56 -34.27 -17.63
N SER A 442 -9.53 -32.93 -17.73
CA SER A 442 -8.63 -32.22 -18.67
C SER A 442 -7.14 -32.40 -18.35
N VAL A 443 -6.79 -32.76 -17.11
CA VAL A 443 -5.40 -33.07 -16.74
C VAL A 443 -5.04 -34.48 -17.19
N TRP A 444 -5.94 -35.45 -16.98
CA TRP A 444 -5.79 -36.82 -17.44
C TRP A 444 -5.71 -36.91 -18.96
N GLU A 445 -6.63 -36.24 -19.67
CA GLU A 445 -6.65 -36.16 -21.13
C GLU A 445 -5.32 -35.66 -21.70
N ARG A 446 -4.83 -34.51 -21.21
CA ARG A 446 -3.55 -33.93 -21.67
C ARG A 446 -2.37 -34.83 -21.40
N LYS A 447 -2.34 -35.54 -20.27
CA LYS A 447 -1.22 -36.43 -19.94
C LYS A 447 -1.27 -37.75 -20.73
N LEU A 448 -2.45 -38.33 -20.94
CA LEU A 448 -2.60 -39.54 -21.76
C LEU A 448 -2.42 -39.27 -23.26
N ALA A 449 -2.70 -38.05 -23.73
CA ALA A 449 -2.38 -37.65 -25.10
C ALA A 449 -0.87 -37.71 -25.41
N ILE A 450 -0.01 -37.53 -24.40
CA ILE A 450 1.46 -37.65 -24.55
C ILE A 450 1.89 -39.11 -24.75
N PHE A 451 1.12 -40.06 -24.23
CA PHE A 451 1.39 -41.50 -24.33
C PHE A 451 1.20 -42.04 -25.76
N ASP A 452 0.40 -41.35 -26.59
CA ASP A 452 0.18 -41.57 -28.02
C ASP A 452 0.11 -43.04 -28.47
N ASN A 453 -0.77 -43.83 -27.82
CA ASN A 453 -0.97 -45.23 -28.16
C ASN A 453 -2.39 -45.52 -28.67
N PRO A 454 -2.54 -46.11 -29.88
CA PRO A 454 -3.85 -46.32 -30.50
C PRO A 454 -4.74 -47.33 -29.77
N LYS A 455 -4.17 -48.19 -28.90
CA LYS A 455 -4.93 -49.15 -28.09
C LYS A 455 -5.55 -48.51 -26.85
N VAL A 456 -5.11 -47.32 -26.45
CA VAL A 456 -5.60 -46.62 -25.26
C VAL A 456 -6.70 -45.65 -25.65
N CYS A 457 -7.87 -45.85 -25.04
CA CYS A 457 -9.04 -45.02 -25.21
C CYS A 457 -9.38 -44.31 -23.90
N PHE A 458 -9.85 -43.07 -23.97
CA PHE A 458 -10.20 -42.29 -22.81
C PHE A 458 -11.70 -41.97 -22.76
N LYS A 459 -12.34 -42.23 -21.63
CA LYS A 459 -13.76 -41.92 -21.42
C LYS A 459 -13.94 -40.43 -21.12
N VAL A 460 -14.61 -39.72 -22.03
CA VAL A 460 -14.97 -38.30 -21.82
C VAL A 460 -16.31 -38.22 -21.10
N SER A 461 -16.36 -37.50 -19.98
CA SER A 461 -17.62 -37.14 -19.33
C SER A 461 -18.11 -35.81 -19.90
N LYS A 462 -19.19 -35.79 -20.68
CA LYS A 462 -19.91 -34.53 -20.97
C LYS A 462 -20.51 -34.04 -19.66
N GLY A 463 -19.82 -33.10 -19.00
CA GLY A 463 -20.45 -32.28 -17.98
C GLY A 463 -21.54 -31.45 -18.66
N GLU A 464 -22.79 -31.62 -18.26
CA GLU A 464 -23.82 -30.62 -18.54
C GLU A 464 -23.31 -29.28 -17.99
N SER A 465 -23.08 -28.35 -18.89
CA SER A 465 -22.74 -26.97 -18.57
C SER A 465 -23.87 -26.36 -17.75
N ILE A 466 -23.62 -26.08 -16.47
CA ILE A 466 -24.38 -25.11 -15.70
C ILE A 466 -23.82 -23.72 -15.99
#